data_AF-V5H858-F1
#
_entry.id   AF-V5H858-F1
#
_cell.length_a   1.000
_cell.length_b   1.000
_cell.length_c   1.000
_cell.angle_alpha   90.00
_cell.angle_beta   90.00
_cell.angle_gamma   90.00
#
_symmetry.space_group_name_H-M   'P 1'
#
loop_
_entity.id
_entity.type
_entity.pdbx_description
1 polymer ?
#
loop_
_entity_poly.entity_id
_entity_poly.type
_entity_poly.pdbx_seq_one_letter_code
_entity_poly.pdbx_strand_id
1 'polypeptide(L)'
;MHCSEPLVSFKEFSMKMPWGIVILFGGCLSIAEASKRSGLSAIVIQTLHGLRDLPPGLVLVLLCFCGCFLTEIVSTYVVTGILTPIISELAVAMRVHPLYFLMTSQGLLFVCLYTRRV
;
A
#
# COMPACT_ATOMS: atom_id res chain seq x y z
N MET A 1 -22.91 33.83 -24.87
CA MET A 1 -22.02 32.71 -24.46
C MET A 1 -20.69 33.32 -24.05
N HIS A 2 -20.55 33.71 -22.78
CA HIS A 2 -19.28 34.21 -22.25
C HIS A 2 -18.36 33.01 -22.02
N CYS A 3 -17.39 32.84 -22.91
CA CYS A 3 -16.31 31.87 -22.71
C CYS A 3 -15.30 32.55 -21.78
N SER A 4 -15.35 32.23 -20.49
CA SER A 4 -14.45 32.78 -19.47
C SER A 4 -13.00 32.49 -19.84
N GLU A 5 -12.15 33.51 -19.76
CA GLU A 5 -10.72 33.37 -20.02
C GLU A 5 -10.10 32.32 -19.08
N PRO A 6 -9.26 31.40 -19.60
CA PRO A 6 -8.69 30.33 -18.78
C PRO A 6 -7.71 30.91 -17.75
N LEU A 7 -8.03 30.72 -16.47
CA LEU A 7 -7.19 31.11 -15.32
C LEU A 7 -5.79 30.48 -15.33
N VAL A 8 -5.61 29.35 -16.03
CA VAL A 8 -4.33 28.68 -16.23
C VAL A 8 -4.28 28.13 -17.66
N SER A 9 -3.19 28.42 -18.39
CA SER A 9 -2.95 27.82 -19.70
C SER A 9 -2.57 26.34 -19.57
N PHE A 10 -3.06 25.49 -20.47
CA PHE A 10 -2.74 24.06 -20.50
C PHE A 10 -1.22 23.79 -20.54
N LYS A 11 -0.47 24.70 -21.16
CA LYS A 11 1.00 24.66 -21.21
C LYS A 11 1.63 24.84 -19.82
N GLU A 12 1.11 25.74 -19.00
CA GLU A 12 1.58 25.90 -17.62
C GLU A 12 1.19 24.74 -16.72
N PHE A 13 -0.02 24.21 -16.89
CA PHE A 13 -0.47 23.03 -16.15
C PHE A 13 0.41 21.81 -16.42
N SER A 14 0.73 21.56 -17.69
CA SER A 14 1.56 20.42 -18.09
C SER A 14 3.00 20.51 -17.57
N MET A 15 3.53 21.73 -17.39
CA MET A 15 4.89 21.95 -16.87
C MET A 15 4.96 21.80 -15.34
N LYS A 16 3.88 22.12 -14.62
CA LYS A 16 3.80 22.03 -13.15
C LYS A 16 3.35 20.65 -12.64
N MET A 17 2.85 19.79 -13.53
CA MET A 17 2.35 18.45 -13.19
C MET A 17 3.51 17.47 -12.89
N PRO A 18 3.53 16.79 -11.74
CA PRO A 18 4.50 15.74 -11.45
C PRO A 18 4.12 14.43 -12.16
N TRP A 19 4.42 14.34 -13.45
CA TRP A 19 4.11 13.18 -14.31
C TRP A 19 4.62 11.83 -13.78
N GLY A 20 5.73 11.84 -13.02
CA GLY A 20 6.26 10.63 -12.38
C GLY A 20 5.25 9.96 -11.43
N ILE A 21 4.51 10.75 -10.65
CA ILE A 21 3.51 10.22 -9.71
C ILE A 21 2.31 9.62 -10.47
N VAL A 22 1.92 10.26 -11.58
CA VAL A 22 0.83 9.80 -12.44
C VAL A 22 1.16 8.44 -13.07
N ILE A 23 2.37 8.29 -13.60
CA ILE A 23 2.84 7.03 -14.18
C ILE A 23 2.99 5.95 -13.10
N LEU A 24 3.50 6.31 -11.91
CA LEU A 24 3.64 5.38 -10.79
C LEU A 24 2.28 4.81 -10.35
N PHE A 25 1.28 5.68 -10.16
CA PHE A 25 -0.08 5.26 -9.82
C PHE A 25 -0.70 4.36 -10.90
N GLY A 26 -0.52 4.73 -12.17
CA GLY A 26 -0.95 3.89 -13.29
C GLY A 26 -0.28 2.51 -13.28
N GLY A 27 1.02 2.45 -12.98
CA GLY A 27 1.78 1.20 -12.82
C GLY A 27 1.24 0.32 -11.69
N CYS A 28 0.94 0.90 -10.53
CA CYS A 28 0.37 0.17 -9.39
C CYS A 28 -1.00 -0.45 -9.71
N LEU A 29 -1.87 0.29 -10.42
CA LEU A 29 -3.18 -0.23 -10.83
C LEU A 29 -3.07 -1.34 -11.87
N SER A 30 -2.17 -1.20 -12.85
CA SER A 30 -1.89 -2.24 -13.83
C SER A 30 -1.35 -3.51 -13.17
N ILE A 31 -0.45 -3.37 -12.20
CA ILE A 31 0.09 -4.50 -11.42
C ILE A 31 -1.02 -5.16 -10.61
N ALA A 32 -1.86 -4.40 -9.92
CA ALA A 32 -2.97 -4.94 -9.13
C ALA A 32 -3.91 -5.80 -10.00
N GLU A 33 -4.23 -5.32 -11.20
CA GLU A 33 -5.10 -6.07 -12.12
C GLU A 33 -4.39 -7.26 -12.77
N ALA A 34 -3.10 -7.12 -13.08
CA ALA A 34 -2.27 -8.23 -13.53
C ALA A 34 -2.16 -9.34 -12.46
N SER A 35 -2.04 -8.98 -11.18
CA SER A 35 -2.00 -9.93 -10.06
C SER A 35 -3.32 -10.68 -9.86
N LYS A 36 -4.46 -10.05 -10.17
CA LYS A 36 -5.77 -10.73 -10.19
C LYS A 36 -5.90 -11.66 -11.39
N ARG A 37 -5.59 -11.19 -12.61
CA ARG A 37 -5.71 -11.98 -13.85
C ARG A 37 -4.76 -13.17 -13.90
N SER A 38 -3.57 -13.04 -13.33
CA SER A 38 -2.59 -14.13 -13.26
C SER A 38 -2.94 -15.21 -12.23
N GLY A 39 -3.97 -15.01 -11.40
CA GLY A 39 -4.30 -15.93 -10.31
C GLY A 39 -3.25 -15.94 -9.17
N LEU A 40 -2.21 -15.11 -9.27
CA LEU A 40 -1.14 -15.01 -8.28
C LEU A 40 -1.70 -14.62 -6.90
N SER A 41 -2.71 -13.75 -6.88
CA SER A 41 -3.40 -13.39 -5.63
C SER A 41 -4.03 -14.61 -4.93
N ALA A 42 -4.64 -15.54 -5.68
CA ALA A 42 -5.25 -16.73 -5.10
C ALA A 42 -4.17 -17.71 -4.58
N ILE A 43 -3.08 -17.86 -5.32
CA ILE A 43 -1.94 -18.70 -4.93
C ILE A 43 -1.30 -18.16 -3.66
N VAL A 44 -1.02 -16.85 -3.59
CA VAL A 44 -0.46 -16.18 -2.40
C VAL A 44 -1.35 -16.36 -1.18
N ILE A 45 -2.67 -16.22 -1.33
CA ILE A 45 -3.64 -16.43 -0.26
C ILE A 45 -3.67 -17.91 0.19
N GLN A 46 -3.55 -18.87 -0.73
CA GLN A 46 -3.42 -20.29 -0.37
C GLN A 46 -2.13 -20.57 0.41
N THR A 47 -1.00 -19.99 0.02
CA THR A 47 0.25 -20.11 0.77
C THR A 47 0.13 -19.47 2.15
N LEU A 48 -0.58 -18.33 2.27
CA LEU A 48 -0.89 -17.67 3.54
C LEU A 48 -1.84 -18.49 4.42
N HIS A 49 -2.74 -19.28 3.84
CA HIS A 49 -3.56 -20.25 4.58
C HIS A 49 -2.71 -21.35 5.21
N GLY A 50 -1.60 -21.74 4.56
CA GLY A 50 -0.58 -22.62 5.16
C GLY A 50 0.21 -21.97 6.30
N LEU A 51 0.20 -20.64 6.42
CA LEU A 51 0.75 -19.89 7.55
C LEU A 51 -0.23 -19.75 8.73
N ARG A 52 -1.45 -20.30 8.64
CA ARG A 52 -2.43 -20.23 9.74
C ARG A 52 -1.96 -20.97 11.00
N ASP A 53 -1.06 -21.93 10.85
CA ASP A 53 -0.40 -22.62 11.96
C ASP A 53 0.78 -21.83 12.58
N LEU A 54 1.20 -20.72 11.96
CA LEU A 54 2.29 -19.87 12.48
C LEU A 54 1.75 -18.81 13.45
N PRO A 55 2.55 -18.41 14.45
CA PRO A 55 2.13 -17.41 15.43
C PRO A 55 1.87 -16.05 14.74
N PRO A 56 0.77 -15.36 15.08
CA PRO A 56 0.36 -14.09 14.45
C PRO A 56 1.45 -13.01 14.49
N GLY A 57 2.29 -13.00 15.52
CA GLY A 57 3.39 -12.06 15.65
C GLY A 57 4.44 -12.17 14.54
N LEU A 58 4.72 -13.37 14.03
CA LEU A 58 5.74 -13.56 12.99
C LEU A 58 5.28 -12.99 11.65
N VAL A 59 4.01 -13.21 11.32
CA VAL A 59 3.37 -12.66 10.10
C VAL A 59 3.37 -11.14 10.15
N LEU A 60 3.05 -10.55 11.32
CA LEU A 60 3.09 -9.11 11.54
C LEU A 60 4.49 -8.53 11.30
N VAL A 61 5.53 -9.16 11.84
CA VAL A 61 6.93 -8.71 11.69
C VAL A 61 7.38 -8.76 10.23
N LEU A 62 7.06 -9.83 9.50
CA LEU A 62 7.35 -9.95 8.06
C LEU A 62 6.64 -8.87 7.24
N LEU A 63 5.35 -8.63 7.51
CA LEU A 63 4.59 -7.57 6.82
C LEU A 63 5.19 -6.20 7.11
N CYS A 64 5.57 -5.92 8.36
CA CYS A 64 6.21 -4.68 8.74
C CYS A 64 7.58 -4.52 8.08
N PHE A 65 8.39 -5.57 8.03
CA PHE A 65 9.71 -5.53 7.37
C PHE A 65 9.59 -5.22 5.88
N CYS A 66 8.65 -5.87 5.18
CA CYS A 66 8.37 -5.61 3.77
C CYS A 66 7.82 -4.19 3.57
N GLY A 67 6.93 -3.74 4.46
CA GLY A 67 6.41 -2.38 4.50
C GLY A 67 7.51 -1.33 4.69
N CYS A 68 8.47 -1.58 5.59
CA CYS A 68 9.62 -0.69 5.84
C CYS A 68 10.50 -0.54 4.59
N PHE A 69 10.76 -1.63 3.86
CA PHE A 69 11.47 -1.56 2.58
C PHE A 69 10.68 -0.79 1.51
N LEU A 70 9.36 -0.98 1.44
CA LEU A 70 8.52 -0.25 0.49
C LEU A 70 8.45 1.25 0.82
N THR A 71 8.50 1.62 2.10
CA THR A 71 8.49 3.03 2.52
C THR A 71 9.73 3.82 2.14
N GLU A 72 10.81 3.15 1.75
CA GLU A 72 12.01 3.79 1.19
C GLU A 72 11.74 4.46 -0.15
N ILE A 73 10.89 3.82 -0.94
CA ILE A 73 10.67 4.14 -2.34
C ILE A 73 9.32 4.83 -2.50
N VAL A 74 8.37 4.50 -1.63
CA VAL A 74 6.97 4.90 -1.72
C VAL A 74 6.58 5.66 -0.45
N SER A 75 5.86 6.79 -0.60
CA SER A 75 5.36 7.54 0.55
C SER A 75 4.57 6.64 1.50
N THR A 76 4.83 6.76 2.80
CA THR A 76 4.21 5.93 3.84
C THR A 76 2.70 5.92 3.80
N TYR A 77 2.07 7.04 3.42
CA TYR A 77 0.63 7.10 3.24
C TYR A 77 0.13 6.12 2.17
N VAL A 78 0.86 5.99 1.05
CA VAL A 78 0.53 5.06 -0.03
C VAL A 78 0.78 3.61 0.39
N VAL A 79 1.89 3.34 1.10
CA VAL A 79 2.20 2.00 1.62
C VAL A 79 1.13 1.53 2.62
N THR A 80 0.66 2.42 3.50
CA THR A 80 -0.46 2.14 4.41
C THR A 80 -1.74 1.79 3.64
N GLY A 81 -2.05 2.51 2.56
CA GLY A 81 -3.20 2.21 1.70
C GLY A 81 -3.14 0.83 1.04
N ILE A 82 -1.94 0.36 0.69
CA ILE A 82 -1.72 -0.97 0.09
C ILE A 82 -1.77 -2.09 1.16
N LEU A 83 -1.19 -1.87 2.33
CA LEU A 83 -1.13 -2.87 3.40
C LEU A 83 -2.48 -3.08 4.12
N THR A 84 -3.31 -2.03 4.22
CA THR A 84 -4.60 -2.08 4.93
C THR A 84 -5.53 -3.22 4.45
N PRO A 85 -5.83 -3.37 3.15
CA PRO A 85 -6.69 -4.48 2.69
C PRO A 85 -6.03 -5.85 2.94
N ILE A 86 -4.71 -5.98 2.80
CA ILE A 86 -3.98 -7.23 2.99
C ILE A 86 -4.09 -7.70 4.45
N ILE A 87 -3.90 -6.78 5.40
CA ILE A 87 -4.03 -7.05 6.84
C ILE A 87 -5.47 -7.39 7.22
N SER A 88 -6.45 -6.71 6.61
CA SER A 88 -7.88 -6.97 6.83
C SER A 88 -8.26 -8.41 6.44
N GLU A 89 -7.86 -8.85 5.25
CA GLU A 89 -8.10 -10.23 4.77
C GLU A 89 -7.39 -11.27 5.65
N LEU A 90 -6.15 -10.99 6.07
CA LEU A 90 -5.38 -11.82 7.01
C LEU A 90 -6.08 -11.96 8.37
N ALA A 91 -6.59 -10.86 8.91
CA ALA A 91 -7.29 -10.86 10.19
C ALA A 91 -8.59 -11.68 10.14
N VAL A 92 -9.33 -11.59 9.03
CA VAL A 92 -10.53 -12.41 8.79
C VAL A 92 -10.16 -13.91 8.70
N ALA A 93 -9.09 -14.26 7.99
CA ALA A 93 -8.61 -15.64 7.90
C ALA A 93 -8.17 -16.23 9.26
N MET A 94 -7.58 -15.39 10.12
CA MET A 94 -7.06 -15.76 11.45
C MET A 94 -8.12 -15.65 12.56
N ARG A 95 -9.33 -15.14 12.27
CA ARG A 95 -10.40 -14.83 13.26
C ARG A 95 -9.95 -13.92 14.42
N VAL A 96 -9.03 -13.01 14.15
CA VAL A 96 -8.59 -11.98 15.11
C VAL A 96 -9.18 -10.63 14.72
N HIS A 97 -9.49 -9.77 15.69
CA HIS A 97 -10.00 -8.43 15.38
C HIS A 97 -8.97 -7.62 14.54
N PRO A 98 -9.32 -7.20 13.31
CA PRO A 98 -8.41 -6.53 12.38
C PRO A 98 -7.82 -5.23 12.94
N LEU A 99 -8.55 -4.55 13.84
CA LEU A 99 -8.11 -3.32 14.49
C LEU A 99 -6.80 -3.49 15.25
N TYR A 100 -6.57 -4.62 15.94
CA TYR A 100 -5.34 -4.84 16.69
C TYR A 100 -4.12 -4.99 15.79
N PHE A 101 -4.29 -5.70 14.67
CA PHE A 101 -3.24 -5.88 13.67
C PHE A 101 -2.90 -4.56 12.99
N LEU A 102 -3.92 -3.80 12.57
CA LEU A 102 -3.76 -2.51 11.91
C LEU A 102 -3.08 -1.49 12.83
N MET A 103 -3.52 -1.36 14.09
CA MET A 103 -2.90 -0.44 15.05
C MET A 103 -1.42 -0.76 15.27
N THR A 104 -1.10 -2.04 15.46
CA THR A 104 0.28 -2.46 15.77
C THR A 104 1.20 -2.33 14.54
N SER A 105 0.76 -2.74 13.35
CA SER A 105 1.57 -2.63 12.13
C SER A 105 1.75 -1.19 11.66
N GLN A 106 0.68 -0.37 11.70
CA GLN A 106 0.74 1.01 11.23
C GLN A 106 1.54 1.90 12.20
N GLY A 107 1.37 1.69 13.52
CA GLY A 107 2.18 2.37 14.53
C GLY A 107 3.68 2.10 14.36
N LEU A 108 4.06 0.85 14.07
CA LEU A 108 5.47 0.48 13.85
C LEU A 108 6.05 1.13 12.58
N LEU A 109 5.27 1.19 11.50
CA LEU A 109 5.67 1.87 10.25
C LEU A 109 5.90 3.37 10.46
N PHE A 110 5.07 4.01 11.28
CA PHE A 110 5.21 5.42 11.64
C PHE A 110 6.44 5.67 12.52
N VAL A 111 6.70 4.79 13.49
CA VAL A 111 7.90 4.83 14.34
C VAL A 111 9.17 4.63 13.52
N CYS A 112 9.20 3.68 12.59
CA CYS A 112 10.35 3.41 11.74
C CYS A 112 10.71 4.63 10.86
N LEU A 113 9.69 5.35 10.39
CA LEU A 113 9.85 6.62 9.67
C LEU A 113 10.40 7.75 10.57
N TYR A 114 9.91 7.82 11.83
CA TYR A 114 10.37 8.82 12.81
C TYR A 114 11.84 8.62 13.18
N THR A 115 12.30 7.38 13.39
CA THR A 115 13.71 7.05 13.66
C THR A 115 14.63 7.39 12.48
N ARG A 116 14.10 7.45 11.25
CA ARG A 116 14.85 7.76 10.03
C ARG A 116 15.00 9.25 9.72
N ARG A 117 14.34 10.11 10.51
CA ARG A 117 14.39 11.57 10.40
C ARG A 117 15.31 12.25 11.43
N VAL A 118 16.13 11.48 12.17
CA VAL A 118 17.18 11.99 13.08
C VAL A 118 18.55 11.74 12.46
#